data_AF-A0A160SXU6-F1
#
_entry.id   AF-A0A160SXU6-F1
#
_cell.length_a   1.000
_cell.length_b   1.000
_cell.length_c   1.000
_cell.angle_alpha   90.00
_cell.angle_beta   90.00
_cell.angle_gamma   90.00
#
_symmetry.space_group_name_H-M   'P 1'
#
loop_
_entity.id
_entity.type
_entity.pdbx_description
1 polymer ?
#
loop_
_entity_poly.entity_id
_entity_poly.type
_entity_poly.pdbx_seq_one_letter_code
_entity_poly.pdbx_strand_id
1 'polypeptide(L)' 'MGSIGWPELLIVLAVVLLIFGVGRIARVGGELGKGVSAFREGLKDEKQTTAEKEAAEKQNDLTGGPTL' A
#
# COMPACT_ATOMS: atom_id res chain seq x y z
N MET A 1 15.82 34.00 7.64
CA MET A 1 15.75 33.08 8.80
C MET A 1 15.60 31.69 8.20
N GLY A 2 16.67 30.91 8.19
CA GLY A 2 16.85 29.74 7.34
C GLY A 2 15.79 28.67 7.59
N SER A 3 15.01 28.36 6.57
CA SER A 3 14.19 27.16 6.51
C SER A 3 15.14 25.96 6.58
N ILE A 4 15.09 25.19 7.67
CA ILE A 4 15.60 23.82 7.70
C ILE A 4 14.97 23.13 6.50
N GLY A 5 15.74 23.00 5.42
CA GLY A 5 15.22 22.67 4.12
C GLY A 5 15.41 21.20 3.81
N TRP A 6 14.85 20.79 2.68
CA TRP A 6 15.21 19.55 2.02
C TRP A 6 16.74 19.29 1.95
N PRO A 7 17.62 20.31 1.74
CA PRO A 7 19.06 20.10 1.71
C PRO A 7 19.69 19.58 3.02
N GLU A 8 19.33 20.14 4.19
CA GLU A 8 19.84 19.63 5.48
C GLU A 8 19.45 18.18 5.71
N LEU A 9 18.21 17.80 5.39
CA LEU A 9 17.74 16.42 5.55
C LEU A 9 18.51 15.46 4.63
N LEU A 10 18.84 15.86 3.40
CA LEU A 10 19.67 15.06 2.49
C LEU A 10 21.09 14.85 3.04
N ILE A 11 21.69 15.87 3.65
CA ILE A 11 23.03 15.75 4.26
C ILE A 11 22.99 14.78 5.44
N VAL A 12 21.99 14.90 6.32
CA VAL A 12 21.83 13.97 7.45
C VAL A 12 21.61 12.54 6.94
N LEU A 13 20.75 12.36 5.94
CA LEU A 13 20.51 11.06 5.32
C LEU A 13 21.79 10.46 4.73
N ALA A 14 22.61 11.28 4.06
CA ALA A 14 23.88 10.84 3.50
C ALA A 14 24.85 10.35 4.59
N VAL A 15 24.95 11.06 5.72
CA VAL A 15 25.80 10.63 6.86
C VAL A 15 25.30 9.32 7.45
N VAL A 16 23.98 9.17 7.65
CA VAL A 16 23.38 7.93 8.14
C VAL A 16 23.66 6.78 7.16
N LEU A 17 23.50 7.01 5.86
CA LEU A 17 23.82 6.00 4.83
C LEU A 17 25.30 5.62 4.81
N LEU A 18 26.21 6.53 5.15
CA LEU A 18 27.64 6.27 5.19
C LEU A 18 28.03 5.43 6.42
N ILE A 19 27.40 5.69 7.57
CA ILE A 19 27.60 4.91 8.81
C ILE A 19 26.98 3.52 8.70
N PHE A 20 25.73 3.43 8.26
CA PHE A 20 25.01 2.17 8.17
C PHE A 20 25.36 1.36 6.91
N GLY A 21 25.78 2.04 5.85
CA GLY A 21 26.04 1.48 4.53
C GLY A 21 24.76 1.25 3.72
N VAL A 22 24.83 1.50 2.41
CA VAL A 22 23.72 1.28 1.46
C VAL A 22 23.25 -0.18 1.42
N GLY A 23 24.16 -1.15 1.60
CA GLY A 23 23.82 -2.57 1.57
C GLY A 23 22.97 -3.03 2.77
N ARG A 24 23.21 -2.47 3.97
CA ARG A 24 22.42 -2.80 5.16
C ARG A 24 21.02 -2.21 5.06
N ILE A 25 20.90 -0.96 4.61
CA ILE A 25 19.59 -0.31 4.39
C ILE A 25 18.81 -1.02 3.29
N ALA A 26 19.45 -1.39 2.17
CA ALA A 26 18.77 -2.11 1.09
C ALA A 26 18.28 -3.50 1.52
N ARG A 27 19.06 -4.22 2.35
CA ARG A 27 18.65 -5.53 2.87
C ARG A 27 17.43 -5.42 3.78
N VAL A 28 17.46 -4.53 4.76
CA VAL A 28 16.34 -4.30 5.69
C VAL A 28 15.13 -3.75 4.94
N GLY A 29 15.33 -2.75 4.08
CA GLY A 29 14.27 -2.16 3.26
C GLY A 29 13.64 -3.17 2.28
N GLY A 30 14.42 -4.12 1.75
CA GLY A 30 13.92 -5.20 0.90
C GLY A 30 13.02 -6.18 1.64
N GLU A 31 13.38 -6.56 2.88
CA GLU A 31 12.55 -7.42 3.73
C GLU A 31 11.25 -6.72 4.15
N LEU A 32 11.34 -5.45 4.58
CA LEU A 32 10.18 -4.63 4.92
C LEU A 32 9.28 -4.37 3.70
N GLY A 33 9.87 -4.08 2.54
CA GLY A 33 9.16 -3.79 1.30
C GLY A 33 8.33 -4.96 0.81
N LYS A 34 8.83 -6.20 0.95
CA LYS A 34 8.05 -7.41 0.64
C LYS A 34 6.83 -7.55 1.54
N GLY A 35 6.98 -7.32 2.85
CA GLY A 35 5.87 -7.35 3.81
C GLY A 35 4.82 -6.27 3.51
N VAL A 36 5.25 -5.04 3.25
CA VAL A 36 4.37 -3.94 2.86
C VAL A 36 3.68 -4.23 1.51
N SER A 37 4.37 -4.81 0.53
CA SER A 37 3.78 -5.18 -0.76
C SER A 37 2.66 -6.21 -0.58
N ALA A 38 2.92 -7.29 0.16
CA ALA A 38 1.93 -8.32 0.46
C ALA A 38 0.72 -7.75 1.23
N PHE A 39 0.97 -6.84 2.18
CA PHE A 39 -0.09 -6.15 2.90
C PHE A 39 -0.95 -5.27 1.97
N ARG A 40 -0.31 -4.52 1.07
CA ARG A 40 -1.03 -3.69 0.08
C ARG A 40 -1.82 -4.53 -0.91
N GLU A 41 -1.34 -5.73 -1.26
CA GLU A 41 -2.02 -6.66 -2.15
C GLU A 41 -3.25 -7.28 -1.46
N GLY A 42 -3.10 -7.77 -0.23
CA GLY A 42 -4.23 -8.29 0.56
C GLY A 42 -5.34 -7.26 0.79
N LEU A 43 -4.99 -5.98 1.03
CA LEU A 43 -5.99 -4.90 1.14
C LEU A 43 -6.72 -4.59 -0.19
N LYS A 44 -6.09 -4.84 -1.33
CA LYS A 44 -6.72 -4.69 -2.64
C LYS A 44 -7.63 -5.86 -2.97
N ASP A 45 -7.19 -7.09 -2.68
CA ASP A 45 -8.00 -8.29 -2.88
C ASP A 45 -9.27 -8.29 -2.02
N GLU A 46 -9.20 -7.77 -0.79
CA GLU A 46 -10.38 -7.61 0.07
C GLU A 46 -11.36 -6.59 -0.54
N LYS A 47 -10.87 -5.45 -1.03
CA LYS A 47 -11.71 -4.45 -1.73
C LYS A 47 -12.33 -5.00 -3.01
N GLN A 48 -11.60 -5.81 -3.77
CA GLN A 48 -12.11 -6.40 -5.00
C GLN A 48 -13.15 -7.50 -4.71
N THR A 49 -12.90 -8.34 -3.69
CA THR A 49 -13.86 -9.35 -3.21
C THR A 49 -15.16 -8.73 -2.71
N THR A 50 -15.10 -7.59 -2.02
CA THR A 50 -16.31 -6.86 -1.60
C THR A 50 -17.08 -6.32 -2.81
N ALA A 51 -16.40 -5.72 -3.79
CA ALA A 51 -17.04 -5.18 -5.00
C ALA A 51 -17.70 -6.26 -5.87
N GLU A 52 -17.12 -7.47 -5.95
CA GLU A 52 -17.68 -8.57 -6.72
C GLU A 52 -18.91 -9.21 -6.03
N LYS A 53 -18.96 -9.17 -4.69
CA LYS A 53 -20.08 -9.69 -3.90
C LYS A 53 -21.31 -8.76 -3.94
N GLU A 54 -21.12 -7.45 -4.05
CA GLU A 54 -22.21 -6.47 -4.21
C GLU A 54 -22.84 -6.49 -5.62
N ALA A 55 -22.08 -6.88 -6.66
CA ALA A 55 -22.59 -7.01 -8.02
C ALA A 55 -23.51 -8.24 -8.21
N ALA A 56 -23.28 -9.31 -7.43
CA ALA A 56 -24.08 -10.54 -7.50
C ALA A 56 -25.45 -10.43 -6.78
N GLU A 57 -25.59 -9.52 -5.81
CA GLU A 57 -26.85 -9.34 -5.06
C GLU A 57 -27.89 -8.53 -5.83
N LYS A 58 -27.46 -7.60 -6.71
CA LYS A 58 -28.38 -6.75 -7.50
C LYS A 58 -29.07 -7.44 -8.69
N GLN A 59 -28.69 -8.67 -9.04
CA GLN A 59 -29.24 -9.38 -10.19
C GLN A 59 -30.41 -10.32 -9.83
N ASN A 60 -30.61 -10.63 -8.53
CA ASN A 60 -31.68 -11.53 -8.08
C ASN A 60 -33.02 -10.82 -7.78
N ASP A 61 -33.04 -9.48 -7.72
CA ASP A 61 -34.25 -8.69 -7.45
C ASP A 61 -35.07 -8.31 -8.71
N LEU A 62 -34.59 -8.64 -9.92
CA LEU A 62 -35.24 -8.27 -11.19
C LEU A 62 -36.04 -9.40 -11.85
N THR A 63 -36.08 -10.61 -11.29
CA THR A 63 -36.82 -11.78 -11.83
C THR A 63 -38.04 -12.21 -11.00
N GLY A 64 -38.36 -11.49 -9.92
CA GLY A 64 -39.42 -11.84 -8.95
C GLY A 64 -40.67 -10.96 -8.98
N GLY A 65 -41.12 -10.48 -10.15
CA GLY A 65 -42.39 -9.77 -10.24
C GLY A 65 -43.57 -10.72 -10.00
N PRO A 66 -44.45 -10.51 -9.00
CA PRO A 66 -45.68 -11.27 -8.87
C PRO A 66 -46.60 -10.86 -10.02
N THR A 67 -46.62 -11.67 -11.08
CA THR A 67 -47.69 -11.59 -12.09
C THR A 67 -48.96 -12.14 -11.45
N LEU A 68 -49.84 -11.22 -11.05
CA LEU A 68 -51.27 -11.45 -10.82
C LEU A 68 -51.95 -11.87 -12.13
#